data_AF-A0A5N5GIE9-F1
#
_entry.id   AF-A0A5N5GIE9-F1
#
_cell.length_a   1.000
_cell.length_b   1.000
_cell.length_c   1.000
_cell.angle_alpha   90.00
_cell.angle_beta   90.00
_cell.angle_gamma   90.00
#
_symmetry.space_group_name_H-M   'P 1'
#
loop_
_entity.id
_entity.type
_entity.pdbx_description
1 polymer ?
#
loop_
_entity_poly.entity_id
_entity_poly.type
_entity_poly.pdbx_seq_one_letter_code
_entity_poly.pdbx_strand_id
1 'polypeptide(L)'
;MAMASRLSPTSILNLPIPARNLPNHPHRIPLFSIPPPLGLHANSSFNSTTISRSKGRSSPPALGAVQEEVAQSPSSERTGNSEASPSSSSKLVLVIGGTGGVGQLVVASLLDRNIKSRLLLRDPEKATTLFGEHDEETLQVFKGDTRNPEDLDPSIFEGVTHVICCSGTTAFPSKRWEGDNTPERVDWEGVRNLISALPSSLKRIVLVSSVGVTKSNELPWSIMNLFGVLKYKKMGEDMLRNSGLPFTIIRPGRLTDGPYTSYDLNTLLKATAGKRRAVLLGQGDKLVGEVSRHVVAEACIQALDIECTEGQIFEVNSVEGEGPGSDQQKWRELFKAARAQ
;
A
#
# COMPACT_ATOMS: atom_id res chain seq x y z
N MET A 1 -62.61 0.93 43.81
CA MET A 1 -61.58 0.18 44.57
C MET A 1 -60.28 0.26 43.77
N ALA A 2 -59.13 0.60 44.39
CA ALA A 2 -57.77 0.70 43.79
C ALA A 2 -57.64 1.53 42.48
N MET A 3 -57.30 2.84 42.49
CA MET A 3 -55.99 3.49 42.78
C MET A 3 -54.82 2.99 41.90
N ALA A 4 -54.34 3.88 41.02
CA ALA A 4 -53.10 3.72 40.27
C ALA A 4 -51.94 4.44 40.98
N SER A 5 -50.83 3.75 41.20
CA SER A 5 -49.64 4.28 41.86
C SER A 5 -48.67 4.91 40.85
N ARG A 6 -48.37 6.20 41.04
CA ARG A 6 -47.23 6.88 40.40
C ARG A 6 -45.96 6.56 41.19
N LEU A 7 -44.86 6.26 40.50
CA LEU A 7 -43.52 6.22 41.09
C LEU A 7 -42.68 7.38 40.56
N SER A 8 -42.23 8.22 41.49
CA SER A 8 -41.30 9.34 41.27
C SER A 8 -39.89 8.95 41.74
N PRO A 9 -38.83 9.15 40.94
CA PRO A 9 -37.47 9.03 41.43
C PRO A 9 -37.05 10.28 42.21
N THR A 10 -36.53 10.09 43.42
CA THR A 10 -36.00 11.13 44.30
C THR A 10 -34.54 11.50 43.97
N SER A 11 -34.18 12.74 44.29
CA SER A 11 -32.88 13.37 44.04
C SER A 11 -31.68 12.67 44.69
N ILE A 12 -30.52 12.71 44.02
CA ILE A 12 -29.21 12.48 44.63
C ILE A 12 -28.29 13.69 44.40
N LEU A 13 -28.06 14.41 45.50
CA LEU A 13 -26.86 15.17 45.89
C LEU A 13 -26.00 15.85 44.81
N ASN A 14 -26.09 17.19 44.75
CA ASN A 14 -25.01 18.05 44.24
C ASN A 14 -23.78 17.99 45.16
N LEU A 15 -22.60 17.71 44.59
CA LEU A 15 -21.30 17.90 45.24
C LEU A 15 -20.56 19.09 44.59
N PRO A 16 -19.95 20.00 45.37
CA PRO A 16 -19.30 21.19 44.82
C PRO A 16 -17.93 20.89 44.20
N ILE A 17 -17.69 21.47 43.02
CA ILE A 17 -16.40 21.41 42.33
C ILE A 17 -15.42 22.40 42.98
N PRO A 18 -14.21 21.98 43.41
CA PRO A 18 -13.20 22.91 43.89
C PRO A 18 -12.51 23.62 42.72
N ALA A 19 -12.63 24.95 42.65
CA ALA A 19 -11.92 25.76 41.69
C ALA A 19 -10.40 25.72 41.93
N ARG A 20 -9.62 25.29 40.94
CA ARG A 20 -8.15 25.42 40.95
C ARG A 20 -7.75 26.73 40.29
N ASN A 21 -7.10 27.60 41.06
CA ASN A 21 -6.52 28.85 40.58
C ASN A 21 -5.39 28.59 39.58
N LEU A 22 -5.45 29.26 38.43
CA LEU A 22 -4.36 29.35 37.44
C LEU A 22 -3.44 30.53 37.79
N PRO A 23 -2.12 30.31 37.98
CA PRO A 23 -1.16 31.41 38.09
C PRO A 23 -0.84 31.98 36.70
N ASN A 24 -1.18 33.25 36.49
CA ASN A 24 -0.78 34.01 35.30
C ASN A 24 0.70 34.45 35.40
N HIS A 25 1.62 33.82 34.67
CA HIS A 25 2.91 34.42 34.34
C HIS A 25 3.43 33.97 32.97
N PRO A 26 3.74 34.90 32.04
CA PRO A 26 4.33 34.57 30.74
C PRO A 26 5.85 34.44 30.86
N HIS A 27 6.38 33.21 30.82
CA HIS A 27 7.82 33.00 30.64
C HIS A 27 8.23 33.27 29.19
N ARG A 28 8.99 34.36 28.97
CA ARG A 28 9.71 34.61 27.72
C ARG A 28 10.70 33.47 27.44
N ILE A 29 10.56 32.83 26.29
CA ILE A 29 11.60 31.97 25.70
C ILE A 29 12.55 32.87 24.88
N PRO A 30 13.88 32.74 24.98
CA PRO A 30 14.80 33.49 24.13
C PRO A 30 14.72 33.03 22.67
N LEU A 31 14.55 33.97 21.75
CA LEU A 31 14.73 33.72 20.32
C LEU A 31 16.23 33.56 20.02
N PHE A 32 16.66 32.35 19.66
CA PHE A 32 17.96 32.15 19.04
C PHE A 32 17.90 32.57 17.57
N SER A 33 18.60 33.66 17.24
CA SER A 33 18.76 34.13 15.87
C SER A 33 19.66 33.19 15.07
N ILE A 34 19.11 32.55 14.03
CA ILE A 34 19.88 31.78 13.05
C ILE A 34 20.35 32.74 11.95
N PRO A 35 21.66 32.90 11.69
CA PRO A 35 22.14 33.69 10.56
C PRO A 35 21.91 32.95 9.22
N PRO A 36 21.64 33.66 8.12
CA PRO A 36 21.43 33.05 6.81
C PRO A 36 22.74 32.46 6.25
N PRO A 37 22.68 31.39 5.43
CA PRO A 37 23.87 30.86 4.76
C PRO A 37 24.39 31.83 3.70
N LEU A 38 25.71 31.96 3.62
CA LEU A 38 26.40 32.79 2.63
C LEU A 38 26.16 32.28 1.21
N GLY A 39 25.94 33.20 0.27
CA GLY A 39 25.85 32.89 -1.14
C GLY A 39 27.20 32.54 -1.75
N LEU A 40 27.25 31.47 -2.54
CA LEU A 40 28.40 31.12 -3.37
C LEU A 40 28.20 31.69 -4.79
N HIS A 41 28.76 32.87 -5.04
CA HIS A 41 29.11 33.28 -6.39
C HIS A 41 30.42 32.60 -6.80
N ALA A 42 30.38 31.77 -7.83
CA ALA A 42 31.58 31.30 -8.53
C ALA A 42 31.35 31.43 -10.04
N ASN A 43 31.95 32.46 -10.64
CA ASN A 43 32.02 32.60 -12.09
C ASN A 43 32.93 31.51 -12.68
N SER A 44 32.47 30.83 -13.72
CA SER A 44 33.36 30.19 -14.70
C SER A 44 32.81 30.38 -16.12
N SER A 45 33.09 31.56 -16.66
CA SER A 45 33.04 31.82 -18.10
C SER A 45 34.11 31.01 -18.82
N PHE A 46 33.75 30.18 -19.81
CA PHE A 46 34.68 29.82 -20.89
C PHE A 46 33.97 29.54 -22.23
N ASN A 47 34.11 30.53 -23.12
CA ASN A 47 34.12 30.52 -24.59
C ASN A 47 33.44 29.39 -25.37
N SER A 48 32.43 29.79 -26.14
CA SER A 48 32.05 29.14 -27.40
C SER A 48 33.09 29.46 -28.48
N THR A 49 33.55 28.44 -29.21
CA THR A 49 34.23 28.62 -30.51
C THR A 49 33.79 27.54 -31.50
N THR A 50 32.89 27.91 -32.40
CA THR A 50 32.58 27.17 -33.62
C THR A 50 33.71 27.33 -34.64
N ILE A 51 34.12 26.28 -35.36
CA ILE A 51 34.60 26.32 -36.76
C ILE A 51 34.60 24.90 -37.36
N SER A 52 34.65 24.82 -38.69
CA SER A 52 33.99 23.77 -39.49
C SER A 52 34.89 22.98 -40.46
N ARG A 53 34.40 21.78 -40.85
CA ARG A 53 34.55 21.11 -42.19
C ARG A 53 35.94 20.68 -42.70
N SER A 54 36.05 19.37 -42.99
CA SER A 54 36.25 18.79 -44.35
C SER A 54 36.19 17.25 -44.23
N LYS A 55 35.32 16.51 -44.96
CA LYS A 55 35.23 16.12 -46.39
C LYS A 55 36.07 14.88 -46.79
N GLY A 56 35.38 13.86 -47.36
CA GLY A 56 35.92 12.63 -47.97
C GLY A 56 35.13 11.41 -47.50
N ARG A 57 34.13 10.82 -48.18
CA ARG A 57 33.81 10.51 -49.60
C ARG A 57 34.46 9.21 -50.13
N SER A 58 33.74 8.09 -50.02
CA SER A 58 33.66 7.05 -51.08
C SER A 58 32.53 6.03 -50.82
N SER A 59 31.84 5.61 -51.89
CA SER A 59 30.83 4.53 -51.98
C SER A 59 30.67 4.13 -53.47
N PRO A 60 29.94 3.05 -53.84
CA PRO A 60 29.74 1.78 -53.13
C PRO A 60 30.54 0.64 -53.86
N PRO A 61 30.06 -0.22 -54.81
CA PRO A 61 28.71 -0.51 -55.36
C PRO A 61 28.07 -1.78 -54.74
N ALA A 62 27.56 -2.72 -55.55
CA ALA A 62 26.67 -3.85 -55.19
C ALA A 62 26.83 -5.06 -56.14
N LEU A 63 26.29 -6.25 -55.76
CA LEU A 63 25.37 -7.11 -56.56
C LEU A 63 25.30 -8.57 -56.05
N GLY A 64 24.13 -9.22 -56.19
CA GLY A 64 23.96 -10.67 -56.02
C GLY A 64 22.55 -11.07 -55.53
N ALA A 65 21.74 -11.66 -56.41
CA ALA A 65 20.39 -12.17 -56.10
C ALA A 65 20.12 -13.50 -56.82
N VAL A 66 19.50 -14.49 -56.16
CA VAL A 66 18.78 -15.59 -56.82
C VAL A 66 17.75 -16.26 -55.90
N GLN A 67 16.48 -16.18 -56.33
CA GLN A 67 15.44 -17.22 -56.47
C GLN A 67 14.97 -18.15 -55.32
N GLU A 68 13.65 -18.41 -55.39
CA GLU A 68 12.86 -19.39 -54.65
C GLU A 68 13.07 -20.82 -55.18
N GLU A 69 12.76 -21.84 -54.37
CA GLU A 69 12.02 -23.00 -54.86
C GLU A 69 11.09 -23.60 -53.78
N VAL A 70 10.03 -24.28 -54.22
CA VAL A 70 8.88 -24.73 -53.45
C VAL A 70 9.00 -26.21 -53.09
N ALA A 71 8.61 -26.59 -51.88
CA ALA A 71 8.29 -27.99 -51.54
C ALA A 71 7.08 -28.06 -50.60
N GLN A 72 6.03 -28.78 -51.03
CA GLN A 72 4.84 -29.07 -50.21
C GLN A 72 4.99 -30.40 -49.47
N SER A 73 4.62 -30.40 -48.18
CA SER A 73 3.89 -31.44 -47.43
C SER A 73 4.35 -32.92 -47.50
N PRO A 74 4.40 -33.62 -46.35
CA PRO A 74 3.15 -34.16 -45.83
C PRO A 74 2.89 -33.96 -44.33
N SER A 75 1.62 -34.10 -43.99
CA SER A 75 1.03 -34.11 -42.65
C SER A 75 1.77 -34.96 -41.61
N SER A 76 1.85 -34.44 -40.38
CA SER A 76 2.04 -35.26 -39.18
C SER A 76 1.28 -34.63 -38.01
N GLU A 77 0.23 -35.31 -37.58
CA GLU A 77 -0.42 -35.00 -36.30
C GLU A 77 0.54 -35.36 -35.15
N ARG A 78 0.71 -34.48 -34.16
CA ARG A 78 0.24 -34.74 -32.78
C ARG A 78 0.64 -33.67 -31.77
N THR A 79 -0.14 -33.67 -30.69
CA THR A 79 0.18 -33.12 -29.35
C THR A 79 0.59 -31.66 -29.32
N GLY A 80 -0.41 -30.78 -29.38
CA GLY A 80 -0.28 -29.47 -28.76
C GLY A 80 -0.15 -29.63 -27.24
N ASN A 81 1.08 -29.50 -26.73
CA ASN A 81 1.29 -29.03 -25.36
C ASN A 81 1.16 -27.51 -25.36
N SER A 82 -0.07 -27.02 -25.52
CA SER A 82 -0.41 -25.71 -24.97
C SER A 82 -0.37 -25.86 -23.45
N GLU A 83 0.76 -25.54 -22.83
CA GLU A 83 0.75 -25.19 -21.41
C GLU A 83 -0.25 -24.04 -21.27
N ALA A 84 -1.41 -24.36 -20.70
CA ALA A 84 -2.47 -23.39 -20.54
C ALA A 84 -1.96 -22.28 -19.64
N SER A 85 -1.82 -21.08 -20.19
CA SER A 85 -1.76 -19.87 -19.40
C SER A 85 -2.91 -19.91 -18.39
N PRO A 86 -2.65 -19.73 -17.09
CA PRO A 86 -3.72 -19.81 -16.09
C PRO A 86 -4.77 -18.76 -16.44
N SER A 87 -6.01 -19.22 -16.63
CA SER A 87 -7.02 -18.44 -17.35
C SER A 87 -7.33 -17.13 -16.64
N SER A 88 -7.45 -16.05 -17.42
CA SER A 88 -7.73 -14.68 -16.96
C SER A 88 -9.19 -14.47 -16.50
N SER A 89 -9.80 -15.47 -15.88
CA SER A 89 -11.24 -15.52 -15.62
C SER A 89 -11.56 -15.52 -14.12
N SER A 90 -12.46 -14.63 -13.72
CA SER A 90 -13.06 -14.43 -12.36
C SER A 90 -12.31 -13.66 -11.27
N LYS A 91 -11.05 -13.23 -11.43
CA LYS A 91 -10.38 -12.43 -10.38
C LYS A 91 -10.81 -10.96 -10.43
N LEU A 92 -11.61 -10.56 -9.43
CA LEU A 92 -11.89 -9.15 -9.08
C LEU A 92 -11.25 -8.81 -7.72
N VAL A 93 -10.42 -7.77 -7.68
CA VAL A 93 -9.68 -7.29 -6.50
C VAL A 93 -10.25 -5.96 -6.00
N LEU A 94 -10.74 -5.92 -4.76
CA LEU A 94 -11.12 -4.67 -4.08
C LEU A 94 -9.90 -4.05 -3.36
N VAL A 95 -9.55 -2.81 -3.70
CA VAL A 95 -8.43 -2.08 -3.10
C VAL A 95 -8.93 -0.95 -2.20
N ILE A 96 -8.64 -1.07 -0.90
CA ILE A 96 -8.93 -0.05 0.11
C ILE A 96 -7.68 0.79 0.32
N GLY A 97 -7.82 2.11 0.34
CA GLY A 97 -6.67 3.03 0.43
C GLY A 97 -5.88 3.17 -0.87
N GLY A 98 -6.50 2.89 -2.03
CA GLY A 98 -5.88 2.98 -3.35
C GLY A 98 -5.27 4.34 -3.72
N THR A 99 -5.70 5.44 -3.08
CA THR A 99 -5.12 6.78 -3.25
C THR A 99 -3.85 7.03 -2.40
N GLY A 100 -3.52 6.13 -1.48
CA GLY A 100 -2.30 6.19 -0.66
C GLY A 100 -1.06 5.63 -1.37
N GLY A 101 0.14 5.91 -0.85
CA GLY A 101 1.39 5.67 -1.60
C GLY A 101 1.75 4.20 -1.88
N VAL A 102 1.26 3.24 -1.08
CA VAL A 102 1.34 1.80 -1.43
C VAL A 102 0.16 1.41 -2.32
N GLY A 103 -1.05 1.87 -1.96
CA GLY A 103 -2.28 1.59 -2.71
C GLY A 103 -2.21 2.01 -4.18
N GLN A 104 -1.61 3.16 -4.50
CA GLN A 104 -1.43 3.63 -5.87
C GLN A 104 -0.58 2.68 -6.71
N LEU A 105 0.51 2.15 -6.12
CA LEU A 105 1.37 1.18 -6.78
C LEU A 105 0.69 -0.19 -6.94
N VAL A 106 -0.15 -0.58 -5.96
CA VAL A 106 -1.01 -1.76 -6.08
C VAL A 106 -1.98 -1.60 -7.24
N VAL A 107 -2.74 -0.50 -7.31
CA VAL A 107 -3.72 -0.25 -8.38
C VAL A 107 -3.03 -0.20 -9.74
N ALA A 108 -1.94 0.56 -9.88
CA ALA A 108 -1.19 0.62 -11.13
C ALA A 108 -0.69 -0.75 -11.61
N SER A 109 -0.17 -1.59 -10.70
CA SER A 109 0.32 -2.94 -11.03
C SER A 109 -0.81 -3.96 -11.27
N LEU A 110 -2.01 -3.77 -10.72
CA LEU A 110 -3.19 -4.57 -11.08
C LEU A 110 -3.68 -4.24 -12.49
N LEU A 111 -3.74 -2.94 -12.84
CA LEU A 111 -4.12 -2.47 -14.18
C LEU A 111 -3.12 -2.93 -15.25
N ASP A 112 -1.82 -2.80 -15.00
CA ASP A 112 -0.74 -3.28 -15.89
C ASP A 112 -0.84 -4.80 -16.16
N ARG A 113 -1.31 -5.57 -15.16
CA ARG A 113 -1.55 -7.02 -15.27
C ARG A 113 -2.92 -7.39 -15.85
N ASN A 114 -3.73 -6.41 -16.27
CA ASN A 114 -5.12 -6.59 -16.73
C ASN A 114 -6.00 -7.33 -15.71
N ILE A 115 -5.80 -7.08 -14.41
CA ILE A 115 -6.58 -7.67 -13.32
C ILE A 115 -7.73 -6.72 -12.98
N LYS A 116 -8.98 -7.21 -13.12
CA LYS A 116 -10.20 -6.44 -12.81
C LYS A 116 -10.14 -5.94 -11.37
N SER A 117 -10.32 -4.64 -11.21
CA SER A 117 -10.07 -3.92 -9.96
C SER A 117 -11.27 -3.09 -9.55
N ARG A 118 -11.54 -3.02 -8.24
CA ARG A 118 -12.56 -2.14 -7.66
C ARG A 118 -11.89 -1.28 -6.58
N LEU A 119 -12.15 0.03 -6.56
CA LEU A 119 -11.62 0.95 -5.55
C LEU A 119 -12.76 1.42 -4.65
N LEU A 120 -12.54 1.44 -3.34
CA LEU A 120 -13.39 2.19 -2.41
C LEU A 120 -12.68 3.49 -2.03
N LEU A 121 -13.19 4.61 -2.53
CA LEU A 121 -12.59 5.94 -2.35
C LEU A 121 -13.56 6.90 -1.67
N ARG A 122 -13.05 7.72 -0.75
CA ARG A 122 -13.81 8.84 -0.15
C ARG A 122 -14.13 9.94 -1.15
N ASP A 123 -13.31 10.01 -2.20
CA ASP A 123 -13.30 11.00 -3.26
C ASP A 123 -13.03 10.25 -4.58
N PRO A 124 -14.10 9.91 -5.35
CA PRO A 124 -13.98 9.15 -6.59
C PRO A 124 -13.18 9.85 -7.70
N GLU A 125 -13.19 11.18 -7.77
CA GLU A 125 -12.52 11.97 -8.83
C GLU A 125 -10.99 11.77 -8.82
N LYS A 126 -10.44 11.35 -7.66
CA LYS A 126 -9.03 10.96 -7.54
C LYS A 126 -8.68 9.69 -8.33
N ALA A 127 -9.62 8.82 -8.66
CA ALA A 127 -9.35 7.65 -9.49
C ALA A 127 -8.89 8.11 -10.89
N THR A 128 -9.70 8.92 -11.57
CA THR A 128 -9.37 9.48 -12.89
C THR A 128 -8.10 10.32 -12.86
N THR A 129 -7.92 11.13 -11.82
CA THR A 129 -6.73 11.98 -11.65
C THR A 129 -5.43 11.18 -11.49
N LEU A 130 -5.46 10.04 -10.79
CA LEU A 130 -4.27 9.23 -10.51
C LEU A 130 -4.00 8.15 -11.55
N PHE A 131 -5.05 7.52 -12.08
CA PHE A 131 -4.94 6.31 -12.90
C PHE A 131 -5.39 6.50 -14.36
N GLY A 132 -5.99 7.65 -14.69
CA GLY A 132 -6.64 7.91 -15.99
C GLY A 132 -8.07 7.40 -16.06
N GLU A 133 -8.70 7.58 -17.21
CA GLU A 133 -10.01 6.97 -17.51
C GLU A 133 -9.83 5.50 -17.88
N HIS A 134 -10.70 4.64 -17.34
CA HIS A 134 -10.76 3.21 -17.57
C HIS A 134 -12.22 2.81 -17.75
N ASP A 135 -12.47 1.72 -18.46
CA ASP A 135 -13.80 1.13 -18.56
C ASP A 135 -14.22 0.42 -17.23
N GLU A 136 -15.52 0.29 -17.02
CA GLU A 136 -16.07 -0.36 -15.81
C GLU A 136 -15.84 -1.87 -15.75
N GLU A 137 -15.36 -2.51 -16.83
CA GLU A 137 -14.95 -3.91 -16.80
C GLU A 137 -13.53 -4.09 -16.24
N THR A 138 -12.67 -3.08 -16.38
CA THR A 138 -11.29 -3.02 -15.92
C THR A 138 -11.19 -2.40 -14.52
N LEU A 139 -11.77 -1.22 -14.31
CA LEU A 139 -11.67 -0.46 -13.06
C LEU A 139 -13.02 0.13 -12.63
N GLN A 140 -13.52 -0.33 -11.49
CA GLN A 140 -14.75 0.20 -10.87
C GLN A 140 -14.41 1.08 -9.67
N VAL A 141 -15.14 2.18 -9.48
CA VAL A 141 -14.89 3.14 -8.39
C VAL A 141 -16.17 3.36 -7.59
N PHE A 142 -16.14 2.94 -6.33
CA PHE A 142 -17.23 3.15 -5.39
C PHE A 142 -16.87 4.26 -4.40
N LYS A 143 -17.86 5.06 -4.03
CA LYS A 143 -17.70 6.09 -3.00
C LYS A 143 -17.96 5.49 -1.62
N GLY A 144 -17.07 5.72 -0.67
CA GLY A 144 -17.30 5.38 0.74
C GLY A 144 -16.07 5.55 1.63
N ASP A 145 -16.30 5.54 2.94
CA ASP A 145 -15.26 5.58 3.97
C ASP A 145 -15.42 4.41 4.93
N THR A 146 -14.41 3.54 5.05
CA THR A 146 -14.46 2.38 5.95
C THR A 146 -14.73 2.74 7.42
N ARG A 147 -14.45 3.99 7.83
CA ARG A 147 -14.73 4.49 9.19
C ARG A 147 -16.24 4.57 9.51
N ASN A 148 -17.08 4.50 8.48
CA ASN A 148 -18.54 4.62 8.51
C ASN A 148 -19.13 3.28 8.01
N PRO A 149 -19.69 2.42 8.87
CA PRO A 149 -20.29 1.15 8.43
C PRO A 149 -21.38 1.31 7.35
N GLU A 150 -22.11 2.42 7.37
CA GLU A 150 -23.16 2.77 6.43
C GLU A 150 -22.67 3.08 5.01
N ASP A 151 -21.39 3.42 4.83
CA ASP A 151 -20.76 3.61 3.52
C ASP A 151 -20.35 2.27 2.86
N LEU A 152 -20.47 1.14 3.58
CA LEU A 152 -20.06 -0.20 3.13
C LEU A 152 -21.25 -0.99 2.56
N ASP A 153 -21.89 -0.43 1.53
CA ASP A 153 -23.00 -1.06 0.82
C ASP A 153 -22.63 -2.47 0.26
N PRO A 154 -23.50 -3.48 0.38
CA PRO A 154 -23.25 -4.84 -0.10
C PRO A 154 -22.80 -4.95 -1.57
N SER A 155 -23.28 -4.06 -2.45
CA SER A 155 -22.91 -4.06 -3.88
C SER A 155 -21.41 -3.82 -4.11
N ILE A 156 -20.72 -3.13 -3.20
CA ILE A 156 -19.26 -2.94 -3.21
C ILE A 156 -18.52 -4.28 -3.19
N PHE A 157 -19.13 -5.33 -2.60
CA PHE A 157 -18.53 -6.65 -2.43
C PHE A 157 -19.02 -7.69 -3.44
N GLU A 158 -20.01 -7.36 -4.28
CA GLU A 158 -20.54 -8.28 -5.29
C GLU A 158 -19.45 -8.72 -6.28
N GLY A 159 -19.24 -10.03 -6.39
CA GLY A 159 -18.21 -10.62 -7.24
C GLY A 159 -16.76 -10.42 -6.75
N VAL A 160 -16.53 -9.72 -5.64
CA VAL A 160 -15.17 -9.50 -5.11
C VAL A 160 -14.61 -10.82 -4.63
N THR A 161 -13.47 -11.21 -5.20
CA THR A 161 -12.78 -12.47 -4.87
C THR A 161 -11.59 -12.24 -3.96
N HIS A 162 -10.95 -11.07 -4.04
CA HIS A 162 -9.75 -10.73 -3.30
C HIS A 162 -9.84 -9.29 -2.78
N VAL A 163 -9.21 -9.00 -1.65
CA VAL A 163 -9.12 -7.64 -1.08
C VAL A 163 -7.66 -7.31 -0.80
N ILE A 164 -7.22 -6.10 -1.13
CA ILE A 164 -5.98 -5.51 -0.63
C ILE A 164 -6.32 -4.27 0.19
N CYS A 165 -6.04 -4.31 1.48
CA CYS A 165 -6.26 -3.21 2.40
C CYS A 165 -4.95 -2.46 2.69
N CYS A 166 -4.80 -1.30 2.06
CA CYS A 166 -3.67 -0.38 2.23
C CYS A 166 -4.05 0.88 3.04
N SER A 167 -5.18 0.89 3.75
CA SER A 167 -5.54 2.00 4.65
C SER A 167 -4.62 2.03 5.88
N GLY A 168 -4.41 3.24 6.40
CA GLY A 168 -3.66 3.46 7.62
C GLY A 168 -3.20 4.89 7.79
N THR A 169 -2.94 5.28 9.04
CA THR A 169 -2.42 6.62 9.36
C THR A 169 -0.91 6.74 9.13
N THR A 170 -0.43 7.99 9.05
CA THR A 170 1.01 8.27 9.19
C THR A 170 1.44 8.01 10.63
N ALA A 171 2.62 7.41 10.86
CA ALA A 171 3.12 7.04 12.20
C ALA A 171 3.15 8.20 13.22
N PHE A 172 3.26 9.44 12.74
CA PHE A 172 3.17 10.66 13.53
C PHE A 172 1.98 11.53 13.07
N PRO A 173 1.39 12.34 13.97
CA PRO A 173 0.39 13.33 13.62
C PRO A 173 0.85 14.23 12.47
N SER A 174 -0.06 14.46 11.53
CA SER A 174 0.16 15.36 10.40
C SER A 174 -1.20 15.90 9.95
N LYS A 175 -1.23 16.80 8.95
CA LYS A 175 -2.48 17.26 8.33
C LYS A 175 -3.38 16.11 7.83
N ARG A 176 -2.82 14.92 7.61
CA ARG A 176 -3.58 13.73 7.20
C ARG A 176 -4.44 13.12 8.33
N TRP A 177 -4.26 13.57 9.57
CA TRP A 177 -5.08 13.18 10.73
C TRP A 177 -6.30 14.11 10.92
N GLU A 178 -6.35 15.24 10.21
CA GLU A 178 -7.51 16.14 10.17
C GLU A 178 -8.75 15.40 9.62
N GLY A 179 -9.96 15.84 10.01
CA GLY A 179 -11.21 15.20 9.60
C GLY A 179 -11.38 13.80 10.17
N ASP A 180 -11.06 13.61 11.46
CA ASP A 180 -11.23 12.35 12.22
C ASP A 180 -10.38 11.16 11.72
N ASN A 181 -9.25 11.44 11.07
CA ASN A 181 -8.33 10.43 10.54
C ASN A 181 -7.35 9.96 11.62
N THR A 182 -7.86 9.62 12.80
CA THR A 182 -7.05 9.10 13.91
C THR A 182 -6.70 7.63 13.69
N PRO A 183 -5.64 7.10 14.34
CA PRO A 183 -5.28 5.70 14.19
C PRO A 183 -6.35 4.76 14.73
N GLU A 184 -7.09 5.16 15.76
CA GLU A 184 -8.25 4.41 16.27
C GLU A 184 -9.30 4.24 15.17
N ARG A 185 -9.70 5.34 14.53
CA ARG A 185 -10.74 5.35 13.50
C ARG A 185 -10.29 4.64 12.23
N VAL A 186 -9.05 4.85 11.78
CA VAL A 186 -8.56 4.30 10.50
C VAL A 186 -7.98 2.90 10.65
N ASP A 187 -7.00 2.70 11.54
CA ASP A 187 -6.20 1.46 11.62
C ASP A 187 -6.90 0.34 12.42
N TRP A 188 -7.89 0.66 13.26
CA TRP A 188 -8.72 -0.33 13.94
C TRP A 188 -10.18 -0.33 13.49
N GLU A 189 -10.93 0.76 13.70
CA GLU A 189 -12.38 0.74 13.43
C GLU A 189 -12.71 0.57 11.95
N GLY A 190 -12.02 1.29 11.06
CA GLY A 190 -12.19 1.15 9.62
C GLY A 190 -11.86 -0.26 9.13
N VAL A 191 -10.76 -0.84 9.65
CA VAL A 191 -10.38 -2.23 9.36
C VAL A 191 -11.44 -3.22 9.88
N ARG A 192 -11.95 -3.02 11.10
CA ARG A 192 -13.03 -3.83 11.69
C ARG A 192 -14.31 -3.77 10.86
N ASN A 193 -14.76 -2.57 10.51
CA ASN A 193 -15.99 -2.36 9.74
C ASN A 193 -15.87 -3.02 8.35
N LEU A 194 -14.72 -2.85 7.68
CA LEU A 194 -14.41 -3.56 6.42
C LEU A 194 -14.53 -5.07 6.61
N ILE A 195 -13.81 -5.66 7.57
CA ILE A 195 -13.80 -7.11 7.81
C ILE A 195 -15.21 -7.66 8.09
N SER A 196 -16.02 -6.94 8.86
CA SER A 196 -17.41 -7.31 9.15
C SER A 196 -18.34 -7.27 7.93
N ALA A 197 -17.99 -6.50 6.90
CA ALA A 197 -18.76 -6.39 5.65
C ALA A 197 -18.28 -7.35 4.54
N LEU A 198 -17.11 -8.00 4.71
CA LEU A 198 -16.58 -8.90 3.70
C LEU A 198 -17.36 -10.23 3.62
N PRO A 199 -17.63 -10.73 2.40
CA PRO A 199 -18.36 -11.97 2.22
C PRO A 199 -17.48 -13.18 2.57
N SER A 200 -18.10 -14.24 3.11
CA SER A 200 -17.42 -15.51 3.42
C SER A 200 -16.91 -16.27 2.18
N SER A 201 -17.31 -15.86 0.98
CA SER A 201 -16.82 -16.39 -0.31
C SER A 201 -15.47 -15.80 -0.76
N LEU A 202 -14.91 -14.86 0.01
CA LEU A 202 -13.63 -14.23 -0.31
C LEU A 202 -12.48 -15.26 -0.33
N LYS A 203 -11.66 -15.26 -1.38
CA LYS A 203 -10.51 -16.17 -1.55
C LYS A 203 -9.27 -15.69 -0.78
N ARG A 204 -9.07 -14.37 -0.69
CA ARG A 204 -7.99 -13.78 0.11
C ARG A 204 -8.24 -12.32 0.48
N ILE A 205 -7.95 -11.93 1.71
CA ILE A 205 -7.67 -10.54 2.10
C ILE A 205 -6.20 -10.37 2.48
N VAL A 206 -5.55 -9.36 1.88
CA VAL A 206 -4.20 -8.92 2.27
C VAL A 206 -4.30 -7.60 3.02
N LEU A 207 -3.76 -7.53 4.23
CA LEU A 207 -3.74 -6.32 5.07
C LEU A 207 -2.32 -5.76 5.20
N VAL A 208 -2.13 -4.48 4.90
CA VAL A 208 -0.88 -3.76 5.13
C VAL A 208 -0.87 -3.14 6.53
N SER A 209 -0.04 -3.70 7.40
CA SER A 209 0.13 -3.31 8.80
C SER A 209 1.45 -2.54 9.00
N SER A 210 2.26 -2.90 9.99
CA SER A 210 3.59 -2.34 10.27
C SER A 210 4.41 -3.34 11.09
N VAL A 211 5.74 -3.32 10.97
CA VAL A 211 6.62 -4.02 11.93
C VAL A 211 6.48 -3.46 13.34
N GLY A 212 6.69 -4.31 14.34
CA GLY A 212 6.75 -3.92 15.76
C GLY A 212 5.40 -3.81 16.45
N VAL A 213 4.29 -4.18 15.80
CA VAL A 213 2.94 -4.12 16.37
C VAL A 213 2.74 -5.06 17.58
N THR A 214 3.47 -6.18 17.67
CA THR A 214 3.48 -7.02 18.89
C THR A 214 4.31 -6.43 20.02
N LYS A 215 5.22 -5.50 19.71
CA LYS A 215 6.18 -4.88 20.64
C LYS A 215 5.76 -3.48 21.10
N SER A 216 4.50 -3.11 20.93
CA SER A 216 3.97 -1.75 21.13
C SER A 216 4.19 -1.13 22.53
N ASN A 217 4.57 -1.94 23.52
CA ASN A 217 4.89 -1.54 24.90
C ASN A 217 6.40 -1.65 25.25
N GLU A 218 7.23 -2.20 24.36
CA GLU A 218 8.68 -2.38 24.55
C GLU A 218 9.47 -1.15 24.07
N LEU A 219 10.63 -0.86 24.64
CA LEU A 219 11.53 0.17 24.09
C LEU A 219 12.30 -0.39 22.87
N PRO A 220 12.51 0.38 21.79
CA PRO A 220 12.09 1.77 21.57
C PRO A 220 10.67 1.91 20.95
N TRP A 221 9.98 0.81 20.67
CA TRP A 221 8.67 0.79 19.99
C TRP A 221 7.57 1.57 20.71
N SER A 222 7.60 1.65 22.04
CA SER A 222 6.69 2.47 22.84
C SER A 222 6.82 3.97 22.54
N ILE A 223 8.00 4.45 22.14
CA ILE A 223 8.23 5.82 21.65
C ILE A 223 7.62 5.99 20.25
N MET A 224 7.73 4.97 19.39
CA MET A 224 7.09 4.99 18.07
C MET A 224 5.55 4.83 18.14
N ASN A 225 5.06 4.22 19.21
CA ASN A 225 3.64 4.05 19.53
C ASN A 225 3.07 5.20 20.38
N LEU A 226 3.78 6.33 20.52
CA LEU A 226 3.35 7.47 21.35
C LEU A 226 1.94 8.01 20.99
N PHE A 227 1.50 7.78 19.74
CA PHE A 227 0.18 8.16 19.25
C PHE A 227 -0.74 6.96 18.94
N GLY A 228 -0.43 5.77 19.48
CA GLY A 228 -1.27 4.57 19.42
C GLY A 228 -1.29 3.81 18.09
N VAL A 229 -0.56 4.26 17.05
CA VAL A 229 -0.60 3.67 15.71
C VAL A 229 -0.31 2.16 15.70
N LEU A 230 0.69 1.70 16.45
CA LEU A 230 1.03 0.27 16.52
C LEU A 230 -0.03 -0.53 17.28
N LYS A 231 -0.58 0.04 18.37
CA LYS A 231 -1.70 -0.55 19.12
C LYS A 231 -2.91 -0.76 18.22
N TYR A 232 -3.36 0.27 17.49
CA TYR A 232 -4.57 0.18 16.67
C TYR A 232 -4.37 -0.70 15.43
N LYS A 233 -3.20 -0.65 14.78
CA LYS A 233 -2.85 -1.64 13.74
C LYS A 233 -2.90 -3.08 14.28
N LYS A 234 -2.38 -3.34 15.48
CA LYS A 234 -2.46 -4.67 16.10
C LYS A 234 -3.91 -5.11 16.36
N MET A 235 -4.78 -4.20 16.79
CA MET A 235 -6.21 -4.48 16.98
C MET A 235 -6.93 -4.77 15.64
N GLY A 236 -6.56 -4.07 14.55
CA GLY A 236 -7.01 -4.39 13.19
C GLY A 236 -6.53 -5.76 12.70
N GLU A 237 -5.26 -6.11 12.94
CA GLU A 237 -4.74 -7.46 12.65
C GLU A 237 -5.50 -8.54 13.43
N ASP A 238 -5.73 -8.35 14.73
CA ASP A 238 -6.41 -9.36 15.55
C ASP A 238 -7.88 -9.54 15.16
N MET A 239 -8.56 -8.48 14.74
CA MET A 239 -9.89 -8.58 14.14
C MET A 239 -9.86 -9.44 12.86
N LEU A 240 -8.86 -9.26 11.99
CA LEU A 240 -8.72 -10.06 10.77
C LEU A 240 -8.42 -11.53 11.10
N ARG A 241 -7.45 -11.78 11.99
CA ARG A 241 -7.05 -13.12 12.41
C ARG A 241 -8.20 -13.92 13.03
N ASN A 242 -9.11 -13.24 13.74
CA ASN A 242 -10.27 -13.84 14.40
C ASN A 242 -11.51 -13.93 13.49
N SER A 243 -11.47 -13.40 12.27
CA SER A 243 -12.63 -13.37 11.36
C SER A 243 -12.98 -14.70 10.70
N GLY A 244 -12.03 -15.63 10.62
CA GLY A 244 -12.15 -16.87 9.83
C GLY A 244 -11.97 -16.69 8.32
N LEU A 245 -11.78 -15.46 7.82
CA LEU A 245 -11.47 -15.21 6.41
C LEU A 245 -10.04 -15.68 6.06
N PRO A 246 -9.80 -16.22 4.85
CA PRO A 246 -8.44 -16.50 4.38
C PRO A 246 -7.67 -15.18 4.24
N PHE A 247 -6.57 -15.04 4.97
CA PHE A 247 -5.82 -13.79 5.05
C PHE A 247 -4.31 -13.94 4.82
N THR A 248 -3.67 -12.83 4.45
CA THR A 248 -2.22 -12.60 4.61
C THR A 248 -2.02 -11.22 5.24
N ILE A 249 -1.16 -11.08 6.24
CA ILE A 249 -0.78 -9.77 6.79
C ILE A 249 0.64 -9.44 6.38
N ILE A 250 0.83 -8.26 5.79
CA ILE A 250 2.12 -7.72 5.37
C ILE A 250 2.50 -6.59 6.34
N ARG A 251 3.57 -6.78 7.10
CA ARG A 251 4.14 -5.81 8.05
C ARG A 251 5.38 -5.15 7.42
N PRO A 252 5.22 -4.03 6.69
CA PRO A 252 6.36 -3.34 6.14
C PRO A 252 7.25 -2.73 7.23
N GLY A 253 8.55 -2.72 7.00
CA GLY A 253 9.50 -1.81 7.64
C GLY A 253 9.17 -0.33 7.34
N ARG A 254 10.09 0.57 7.69
CA ARG A 254 9.96 2.00 7.39
C ARG A 254 9.88 2.21 5.87
N LEU A 255 8.74 2.71 5.39
CA LEU A 255 8.49 2.89 3.96
C LEU A 255 9.44 3.91 3.32
N THR A 256 10.15 3.49 2.28
CA THR A 256 11.02 4.33 1.43
C THR A 256 10.37 4.63 0.08
N ASP A 257 11.04 5.49 -0.68
CA ASP A 257 10.79 5.81 -2.09
C ASP A 257 9.58 6.74 -2.35
N GLY A 258 9.90 7.87 -3.00
CA GLY A 258 9.12 9.11 -3.01
C GLY A 258 9.49 10.02 -1.82
N PRO A 259 9.41 11.36 -1.96
CA PRO A 259 9.38 12.26 -0.81
C PRO A 259 8.36 11.74 0.22
N TYR A 260 8.65 11.85 1.52
CA TYR A 260 7.80 11.34 2.62
C TYR A 260 6.30 11.72 2.50
N THR A 261 6.01 12.79 1.76
CA THR A 261 4.68 13.35 1.51
C THR A 261 4.19 13.28 0.06
N SER A 262 5.02 12.95 -0.94
CA SER A 262 4.56 12.97 -2.34
C SER A 262 3.71 11.74 -2.68
N TYR A 263 2.55 12.01 -3.28
CA TYR A 263 1.61 11.03 -3.80
C TYR A 263 1.34 11.24 -5.30
N ASP A 264 2.23 11.96 -6.00
CA ASP A 264 2.25 11.95 -7.47
C ASP A 264 2.67 10.55 -7.94
N LEU A 265 1.78 9.87 -8.66
CA LEU A 265 2.02 8.51 -9.16
C LEU A 265 3.29 8.46 -10.03
N ASN A 266 3.55 9.50 -10.83
CA ASN A 266 4.77 9.56 -11.64
C ASN A 266 6.03 9.58 -10.77
N THR A 267 6.01 10.33 -9.67
CA THR A 267 7.08 10.34 -8.67
C THR A 267 7.20 9.00 -7.96
N LEU A 268 6.10 8.31 -7.64
CA LEU A 268 6.15 6.99 -6.99
C LEU A 268 6.66 5.89 -7.92
N LEU A 269 6.29 5.90 -9.20
CA LEU A 269 6.79 4.98 -10.22
C LEU A 269 8.27 5.27 -10.57
N LYS A 270 8.66 6.55 -10.68
CA LYS A 270 10.05 6.96 -10.92
C LYS A 270 10.94 6.80 -9.69
N ALA A 271 10.37 6.81 -8.50
CA ALA A 271 11.06 6.45 -7.26
C ALA A 271 11.27 4.92 -7.20
N THR A 272 12.17 4.45 -8.06
CA THR A 272 12.73 3.12 -7.91
C THR A 272 13.38 2.99 -6.53
N ALA A 273 13.41 1.78 -5.97
CA ALA A 273 14.12 1.47 -4.72
C ALA A 273 15.66 1.62 -4.81
N GLY A 274 16.16 2.35 -5.81
CA GLY A 274 17.57 2.43 -6.18
C GLY A 274 18.15 1.03 -6.38
N LYS A 275 19.26 0.78 -5.67
CA LYS A 275 19.93 -0.54 -5.58
C LYS A 275 19.32 -1.46 -4.51
N ARG A 276 18.35 -1.01 -3.72
CA ARG A 276 17.78 -1.76 -2.59
C ARG A 276 16.52 -2.52 -2.98
N ARG A 277 16.65 -3.50 -3.87
CA ARG A 277 15.52 -4.27 -4.43
C ARG A 277 15.40 -5.66 -3.83
N ALA A 278 16.49 -6.24 -3.33
CA ALA A 278 16.49 -7.52 -2.64
C ALA A 278 15.55 -7.49 -1.42
N VAL A 279 14.75 -8.53 -1.26
CA VAL A 279 13.69 -8.60 -0.25
C VAL A 279 14.10 -9.55 0.87
N LEU A 280 13.97 -9.07 2.11
CA LEU A 280 14.05 -9.92 3.30
C LEU A 280 12.65 -10.08 3.89
N LEU A 281 12.21 -11.33 4.02
CA LEU A 281 10.98 -11.72 4.69
C LEU A 281 11.29 -12.42 6.00
N GLY A 282 10.48 -12.17 7.03
CA GLY A 282 10.58 -12.80 8.34
C GLY A 282 9.22 -12.88 9.03
N GLN A 283 9.17 -13.50 10.21
CA GLN A 283 7.96 -13.59 11.03
C GLN A 283 8.27 -13.36 12.52
N GLY A 284 7.32 -12.73 13.23
CA GLY A 284 7.35 -12.57 14.69
C GLY A 284 7.86 -11.20 15.16
N ASP A 285 7.71 -10.16 14.35
CA ASP A 285 8.34 -8.83 14.53
C ASP A 285 9.85 -8.91 14.81
N LYS A 286 10.54 -9.89 14.19
CA LYS A 286 11.99 -10.07 14.32
C LYS A 286 12.76 -9.08 13.45
N LEU A 287 12.20 -8.69 12.31
CA LEU A 287 12.83 -7.75 11.38
C LEU A 287 12.57 -6.29 11.73
N VAL A 288 13.64 -5.48 11.66
CA VAL A 288 13.60 -4.02 11.79
C VAL A 288 14.41 -3.44 10.64
N GLY A 289 13.87 -2.46 9.93
CA GLY A 289 14.53 -1.89 8.77
C GLY A 289 13.61 -1.04 7.91
N GLU A 290 13.97 -0.94 6.63
CA GLU A 290 13.35 -0.11 5.61
C GLU A 290 12.87 -0.97 4.45
N VAL A 291 11.81 -0.54 3.76
CA VAL A 291 11.25 -1.25 2.60
C VAL A 291 10.67 -0.27 1.59
N SER A 292 10.92 -0.51 0.30
CA SER A 292 10.32 0.33 -0.75
C SER A 292 8.82 0.12 -0.84
N ARG A 293 8.06 1.20 -1.08
CA ARG A 293 6.61 1.08 -1.35
C ARG A 293 6.31 0.12 -2.50
N HIS A 294 7.19 0.07 -3.49
CA HIS A 294 7.10 -0.87 -4.61
C HIS A 294 7.24 -2.34 -4.17
N VAL A 295 8.20 -2.67 -3.30
CA VAL A 295 8.35 -4.03 -2.75
C VAL A 295 7.12 -4.42 -1.92
N VAL A 296 6.55 -3.48 -1.15
CA VAL A 296 5.33 -3.75 -0.36
C VAL A 296 4.12 -3.99 -1.26
N ALA A 297 3.92 -3.15 -2.29
CA ALA A 297 2.83 -3.33 -3.26
C ALA A 297 2.92 -4.67 -3.99
N GLU A 298 4.13 -5.04 -4.44
CA GLU A 298 4.38 -6.32 -5.08
C GLU A 298 4.13 -7.50 -4.13
N ALA A 299 4.64 -7.44 -2.89
CA ALA A 299 4.38 -8.47 -1.88
C ALA A 299 2.88 -8.69 -1.64
N CYS A 300 2.07 -7.62 -1.69
CA CYS A 300 0.62 -7.71 -1.53
C CYS A 300 -0.06 -8.39 -2.71
N ILE A 301 0.35 -8.08 -3.95
CA ILE A 301 -0.20 -8.71 -5.16
C ILE A 301 0.17 -10.18 -5.22
N GLN A 302 1.43 -10.53 -4.92
CA GLN A 302 1.92 -11.91 -4.95
C GLN A 302 1.27 -12.77 -3.85
N ALA A 303 0.97 -12.17 -2.68
CA ALA A 303 0.24 -12.82 -1.60
C ALA A 303 -1.23 -13.15 -1.93
N LEU A 304 -1.81 -12.65 -3.03
CA LEU A 304 -3.14 -13.05 -3.48
C LEU A 304 -3.18 -14.51 -3.96
N ASP A 305 -2.14 -14.95 -4.68
CA ASP A 305 -2.11 -16.24 -5.40
C ASP A 305 -1.15 -17.27 -4.79
N ILE A 306 -0.21 -16.84 -3.95
CA ILE A 306 0.75 -17.76 -3.33
C ILE A 306 0.10 -18.39 -2.10
N GLU A 307 -0.49 -19.58 -2.30
CA GLU A 307 -1.17 -20.40 -1.27
C GLU A 307 -0.44 -20.46 0.07
N CYS A 308 0.89 -20.65 0.07
CA CYS A 308 1.67 -20.79 1.31
C CYS A 308 1.72 -19.52 2.17
N THR A 309 1.14 -18.41 1.73
CA THR A 309 0.94 -17.18 2.52
C THR A 309 -0.38 -17.18 3.32
N GLU A 310 -1.26 -18.17 3.17
CA GLU A 310 -2.54 -18.19 3.87
C GLU A 310 -2.41 -18.35 5.39
N GLY A 311 -3.16 -17.52 6.13
CA GLY A 311 -3.10 -17.42 7.58
C GLY A 311 -1.76 -16.86 8.10
N GLN A 312 -0.88 -16.38 7.21
CA GLN A 312 0.47 -15.95 7.58
C GLN A 312 0.57 -14.44 7.79
N ILE A 313 1.58 -14.07 8.58
CA ILE A 313 1.99 -12.70 8.85
C ILE A 313 3.47 -12.60 8.48
N PHE A 314 3.85 -11.67 7.62
CA PHE A 314 5.23 -11.49 7.19
C PHE A 314 5.72 -10.06 7.45
N GLU A 315 6.87 -9.93 8.10
CA GLU A 315 7.65 -8.69 8.06
C GLU A 315 8.38 -8.57 6.73
N VAL A 316 8.44 -7.36 6.16
CA VAL A 316 9.07 -7.10 4.84
C VAL A 316 10.06 -5.94 4.92
N ASN A 317 11.31 -6.22 4.57
CA ASN A 317 12.39 -5.24 4.41
C ASN A 317 13.00 -5.32 2.99
N SER A 318 13.62 -4.22 2.54
CA SER A 318 14.41 -4.11 1.33
C SER A 318 15.89 -3.84 1.66
N VAL A 319 16.78 -4.62 1.06
CA VAL A 319 18.26 -4.51 1.20
C VAL A 319 18.94 -4.35 -0.16
N GLU A 320 20.21 -3.95 -0.17
CA GLU A 320 20.97 -3.78 -1.40
C GLU A 320 21.14 -5.11 -2.14
N GLY A 321 20.90 -5.10 -3.45
CA GLY A 321 20.86 -6.27 -4.32
C GLY A 321 19.64 -6.26 -5.25
N GLU A 322 19.64 -7.18 -6.20
CA GLU A 322 18.49 -7.39 -7.11
C GLU A 322 17.30 -8.00 -6.38
N GLY A 323 16.10 -7.59 -6.80
CA GLY A 323 14.84 -8.03 -6.21
C GLY A 323 14.19 -9.20 -6.94
N PRO A 324 13.12 -9.78 -6.38
CA PRO A 324 12.27 -10.70 -7.11
C PRO A 324 11.56 -10.02 -8.30
N GLY A 325 11.37 -8.69 -8.27
CA GLY A 325 10.53 -8.01 -9.26
C GLY A 325 9.12 -8.58 -9.22
N SER A 326 8.49 -8.80 -10.37
CA SER A 326 7.19 -9.48 -10.49
C SER A 326 7.27 -11.01 -10.59
N ASP A 327 8.45 -11.61 -10.41
CA ASP A 327 8.69 -13.05 -10.50
C ASP A 327 8.00 -13.82 -9.35
N GLN A 328 6.86 -14.43 -9.64
CA GLN A 328 6.07 -15.16 -8.65
C GLN A 328 6.84 -16.34 -8.03
N GLN A 329 7.74 -16.99 -8.76
CA GLN A 329 8.49 -18.13 -8.23
C GLN A 329 9.50 -17.67 -7.18
N LYS A 330 10.22 -16.57 -7.43
CA LYS A 330 11.10 -15.95 -6.43
C LYS A 330 10.33 -15.49 -5.19
N TRP A 331 9.15 -14.88 -5.37
CA TRP A 331 8.28 -14.53 -4.24
C TRP A 331 7.82 -15.77 -3.45
N ARG A 332 7.43 -16.85 -4.13
CA ARG A 332 7.01 -18.12 -3.52
C ARG A 332 8.14 -18.74 -2.69
N GLU A 333 9.38 -18.67 -3.17
CA GLU A 333 10.57 -19.13 -2.44
C GLU A 333 10.85 -18.26 -1.21
N LEU A 334 10.79 -16.93 -1.34
CA LEU A 334 10.95 -16.00 -0.21
C LEU A 334 9.89 -16.25 0.88
N PHE A 335 8.60 -16.39 0.52
CA PHE A 335 7.53 -16.66 1.47
C PHE A 335 7.69 -18.03 2.15
N LYS A 336 8.14 -19.06 1.43
CA LYS A 336 8.46 -20.38 2.02
C LYS A 336 9.64 -20.30 2.99
N ALA A 337 10.70 -19.59 2.63
CA ALA A 337 11.90 -19.44 3.46
C ALA A 337 11.63 -18.68 4.77
N ALA A 338 10.74 -17.69 4.75
CA ALA A 338 10.33 -16.96 5.96
C ALA A 338 9.55 -17.83 6.97
N ARG A 339 8.82 -18.85 6.49
CA ARG A 339 8.05 -19.78 7.33
C ARG A 339 8.87 -20.85 8.05
N ALA A 340 10.17 -20.93 7.76
CA ALA A 340 11.08 -21.93 8.32
C ALA A 340 11.97 -21.36 9.46
N GLN A 341 11.63 -20.19 10.02
CA GLN A 341 12.48 -19.36 10.91
C GLN A 341 11.81 -18.95 12.24
#